data_AF-A0A1Q9DXV6-F1
#
_entry.id   AF-A0A1Q9DXV6-F1
#
_cell.length_a   1.000
_cell.length_b   1.000
_cell.length_c   1.000
_cell.angle_alpha   90.00
_cell.angle_beta   90.00
_cell.angle_gamma   90.00
#
_symmetry.space_group_name_H-M   'P 1'
#
loop_
_entity.id
_entity.type
_entity.pdbx_description
1 polymer ?
#
loop_
_entity_poly.entity_id
_entity_poly.type
_entity_poly.pdbx_seq_one_letter_code
_entity_poly.pdbx_strand_id
1 'polypeptide(L)'
;MATRRFGYRHLAGGVGGAGILALYAWRRSSSRLAHAKAASQEVSLRGRSALVIGGTSGIGHGLAKRLALSGCSVTVDASLSSIPMLNQAT
;
A
#
# COMPACT_ATOMS: atom_id res chain seq x y z
N MET A 1 -4.04 24.23 26.62
CA MET A 1 -4.73 24.10 25.32
C MET A 1 -4.14 25.11 24.35
N ALA A 2 -3.34 24.67 23.39
CA ALA A 2 -2.68 25.53 22.40
C ALA A 2 -2.86 24.92 21.01
N THR A 3 -3.83 25.44 20.25
CA THR A 3 -4.12 25.05 18.88
C THR A 3 -3.10 25.69 17.94
N ARG A 4 -2.06 24.93 17.57
CA ARG A 4 -1.15 25.34 16.49
C ARG A 4 -1.88 25.19 15.15
N ARG A 5 -2.43 26.31 14.66
CA ARG A 5 -2.86 26.49 13.28
C ARG A 5 -1.63 26.39 12.37
N PHE A 6 -1.48 25.25 11.70
CA PHE A 6 -0.51 25.08 10.62
C PHE A 6 -1.04 25.83 9.39
N GLY A 7 -0.60 27.07 9.23
CA GLY A 7 -0.88 27.87 8.05
C GLY A 7 -0.05 27.37 6.87
N TYR A 8 -0.71 26.75 5.89
CA TYR A 8 -0.15 26.61 4.55
C TYR A 8 -0.11 28.00 3.89
N ARG A 9 0.99 28.72 4.11
CA ARG A 9 1.33 29.89 3.29
C ARG A 9 1.62 29.40 1.89
N HIS A 10 0.69 29.73 1.00
CA HIS A 10 0.78 29.67 -0.43
C HIS A 10 2.06 30.37 -0.90
N LEU A 11 3.11 29.60 -1.19
CA LEU A 11 4.25 30.08 -1.96
C LEU A 11 3.96 29.79 -3.43
N ALA A 12 3.32 30.77 -4.06
CA ALA A 12 3.44 30.96 -5.49
C ALA A 12 4.91 31.23 -5.80
N GLY A 13 5.63 30.22 -6.31
CA GLY A 13 7.05 30.32 -6.58
C GLY A 13 7.50 29.24 -7.56
N GLY A 14 7.52 29.60 -8.85
CA GLY A 14 8.36 29.00 -9.89
C GLY A 14 8.22 27.49 -10.13
N VAL A 15 7.56 27.11 -11.22
CA VAL A 15 7.83 25.83 -11.90
C VAL A 15 9.24 25.87 -12.49
N GLY A 16 10.26 25.71 -11.64
CA GLY A 16 11.62 25.37 -12.09
C GLY A 16 11.62 23.98 -12.72
N GLY A 17 12.65 23.64 -13.50
CA GLY A 17 12.75 22.35 -14.21
C GLY A 17 12.50 21.11 -13.34
N ALA A 18 12.75 21.19 -12.03
CA ALA A 18 12.43 20.14 -11.05
C ALA A 18 10.92 19.89 -10.89
N GLY A 19 10.08 20.93 -10.95
CA GLY A 19 8.63 20.81 -10.84
C GLY A 19 7.99 20.15 -12.06
N ILE A 20 8.49 20.46 -13.26
CA ILE A 20 8.06 19.80 -14.51
C ILE A 20 8.48 18.33 -14.50
N LEU A 21 9.71 18.02 -14.05
CA LEU A 21 10.19 16.63 -13.94
C LEU A 21 9.39 15.84 -12.89
N ALA A 22 9.09 16.44 -11.74
CA ALA A 22 8.26 15.84 -10.70
C ALA A 22 6.83 15.57 -11.20
N LEU A 23 6.24 16.50 -11.97
CA LEU A 23 4.93 16.33 -12.58
C LEU A 23 4.95 15.19 -13.62
N TYR A 24 6.00 15.09 -14.43
CA TYR A 24 6.18 14.02 -15.41
C TYR A 24 6.34 12.65 -14.75
N ALA A 25 7.18 12.57 -13.71
CA ALA A 25 7.37 11.36 -12.92
C ALA A 25 6.07 10.94 -12.21
N TRP A 26 5.34 11.89 -11.63
CA TRP A 26 4.04 11.65 -11.01
C TRP A 26 3.03 11.11 -12.02
N ARG A 27 2.88 11.75 -13.18
CA ARG A 27 1.94 11.32 -14.22
C ARG A 27 2.24 9.90 -14.73
N ARG A 28 3.52 9.53 -14.86
CA ARG A 28 3.94 8.17 -15.23
C ARG A 28 3.64 7.15 -14.12
N SER A 29 3.75 7.56 -12.86
CA SER A 29 3.38 6.73 -11.71
C SER A 29 1.85 6.53 -11.63
N SER A 30 1.07 7.56 -11.94
CA SER A 30 -0.40 7.52 -11.91
C SER A 30 -1.01 6.54 -12.89
N SER A 31 -0.47 6.42 -14.12
CA SER A 31 -1.00 5.48 -15.12
C SER A 31 -0.76 4.01 -14.74
N ARG A 32 0.42 3.68 -14.19
CA ARG A 32 0.71 2.34 -13.66
C ARG A 32 -0.20 2.00 -12.48
N LEU A 33 -0.43 2.96 -11.60
CA LEU A 33 -1.33 2.77 -10.46
C LEU A 33 -2.77 2.52 -10.94
N ALA A 34 -3.22 3.25 -11.96
CA ALA A 34 -4.55 3.08 -12.56
C ALA A 34 -4.72 1.68 -13.16
N HIS A 35 -3.75 1.19 -13.95
CA HIS A 35 -3.78 -0.17 -14.51
C HIS A 35 -3.72 -1.25 -13.42
N ALA A 36 -2.84 -1.11 -12.43
CA ALA A 36 -2.77 -2.04 -11.32
C ALA A 36 -4.07 -2.09 -10.52
N LYS A 37 -4.75 -0.94 -10.36
CA LYS A 37 -6.05 -0.85 -9.69
C LYS A 37 -7.15 -1.50 -10.52
N ALA A 38 -7.17 -1.28 -11.83
CA ALA A 38 -8.12 -1.91 -12.75
C ALA A 38 -7.95 -3.44 -12.75
N ALA A 39 -6.72 -3.94 -12.91
CA ALA A 39 -6.44 -5.38 -12.84
C ALA A 39 -6.82 -5.99 -11.48
N SER A 40 -6.65 -5.24 -10.38
CA SER A 40 -7.09 -5.69 -9.05
C SER A 40 -8.61 -5.75 -8.89
N GLN A 41 -9.39 -5.01 -9.69
CA GLN A 41 -10.86 -5.02 -9.63
C GLN A 41 -11.47 -6.19 -10.39
N GLU A 42 -10.79 -6.69 -11.42
CA GLU A 42 -11.26 -7.83 -12.21
C GLU A 42 -11.17 -9.16 -11.45
N VAL A 43 -10.30 -9.25 -10.45
CA VAL A 43 -10.08 -10.48 -9.67
C VAL A 43 -10.88 -10.46 -8.37
N SER A 44 -11.91 -11.31 -8.28
CA SER A 44 -12.63 -11.55 -7.03
C SER A 44 -11.83 -12.44 -6.07
N LEU A 45 -11.68 -11.98 -4.83
CA LEU A 45 -11.01 -12.71 -3.74
C LEU A 45 -12.01 -13.30 -2.73
N ARG A 46 -13.31 -13.22 -3.03
CA ARG A 46 -14.36 -13.69 -2.13
C ARG A 46 -14.26 -15.22 -1.95
N GLY A 47 -14.23 -15.68 -0.69
CA GLY A 47 -14.12 -17.11 -0.37
C GLY A 47 -12.73 -17.70 -0.58
N ARG A 48 -11.72 -16.89 -0.96
CA ARG A 48 -10.31 -17.32 -0.98
C ARG A 48 -9.72 -17.21 0.43
N SER A 49 -8.66 -17.95 0.69
CA SER A 49 -7.85 -17.83 1.90
C SER A 49 -6.47 -17.24 1.59
N ALA A 50 -5.94 -16.40 2.47
CA ALA A 50 -4.62 -15.78 2.34
C ALA A 50 -3.85 -15.81 3.66
N LEU A 51 -2.54 -16.04 3.58
CA LEU A 51 -1.58 -15.89 4.67
C LEU A 51 -0.75 -14.62 4.42
N VAL A 52 -0.76 -13.69 5.37
CA VAL A 52 0.03 -12.46 5.30
C VAL A 52 1.09 -12.48 6.39
N ILE A 53 2.35 -12.57 5.99
CA ILE A 53 3.49 -12.56 6.90
C ILE A 53 3.99 -11.13 7.07
N GLY A 54 4.32 -10.74 8.30
CA GLY A 54 4.61 -9.35 8.65
C GLY A 54 3.36 -8.46 8.59
N GLY A 55 2.16 -9.04 8.69
CA GLY A 55 0.89 -8.31 8.55
C GLY A 55 0.47 -7.50 9.79
N THR A 56 1.32 -7.43 10.82
CA THR A 56 1.01 -6.73 12.08
C THR A 56 1.14 -5.22 11.97
N SER A 57 1.95 -4.70 11.05
CA SER A 57 2.14 -3.26 10.85
C SER A 57 2.48 -2.88 9.39
N GLY A 58 2.54 -1.58 9.11
CA GLY A 58 2.99 -1.04 7.82
C GLY A 58 2.19 -1.53 6.61
N ILE A 59 2.92 -1.88 5.55
CA ILE A 59 2.33 -2.33 4.28
C ILE A 59 1.56 -3.64 4.47
N GLY A 60 2.12 -4.59 5.22
CA GLY A 60 1.50 -5.89 5.47
C GLY A 60 0.13 -5.76 6.15
N HIS A 61 0.02 -4.88 7.13
CA HIS A 61 -1.26 -4.58 7.79
C HIS A 61 -2.30 -3.99 6.83
N GLY A 62 -1.90 -3.00 6.03
CA GLY A 62 -2.79 -2.41 5.02
C GLY A 62 -3.26 -3.43 3.98
N LEU A 63 -2.38 -4.36 3.61
CA LEU A 63 -2.67 -5.42 2.65
C LEU A 63 -3.64 -6.46 3.25
N ALA A 64 -3.38 -6.94 4.47
CA ALA A 64 -4.27 -7.85 5.20
C ALA A 64 -5.68 -7.27 5.37
N LYS A 65 -5.77 -5.97 5.74
CA LYS A 65 -7.04 -5.26 5.88
C LYS A 65 -7.81 -5.20 4.55
N ARG A 66 -7.12 -4.87 3.45
CA ARG A 66 -7.74 -4.78 2.13
C ARG A 66 -8.19 -6.15 1.59
N LEU A 67 -7.43 -7.20 1.86
CA LEU A 67 -7.82 -8.59 1.55
C LEU A 67 -9.08 -8.99 2.31
N ALA A 68 -9.14 -8.73 3.62
CA ALA A 68 -10.30 -9.05 4.44
C ALA A 68 -11.57 -8.33 3.96
N LEU A 69 -11.46 -7.03 3.64
CA LEU A 69 -12.56 -6.25 3.06
C LEU A 69 -13.04 -6.76 1.69
N SER A 70 -12.18 -7.48 0.97
CA SER A 70 -12.51 -8.09 -0.32
C SER A 70 -13.20 -9.46 -0.18
N GLY A 71 -13.54 -9.89 1.04
CA GLY A 71 -14.22 -11.15 1.32
C GLY A 71 -13.28 -12.37 1.35
N CYS A 72 -11.98 -12.14 1.50
CA CYS A 72 -10.97 -13.18 1.70
C CYS A 72 -10.85 -13.53 3.20
N SER A 73 -10.68 -14.81 3.51
CA SER A 73 -10.28 -15.25 4.86
C SER A 73 -8.77 -15.03 5.02
N VAL A 74 -8.37 -14.19 5.98
CA VAL A 74 -6.97 -13.76 6.12
C VAL A 74 -6.39 -14.20 7.46
N THR A 75 -5.29 -14.95 7.40
CA THR A 75 -4.44 -15.26 8.55
C THR A 75 -3.24 -14.32 8.53
N VAL A 76 -2.97 -13.66 9.65
CA VAL A 76 -1.82 -12.76 9.80
C VAL A 76 -0.79 -13.41 10.72
N ASP A 77 0.45 -13.47 10.27
CA ASP A 77 1.58 -13.92 11.05
C ASP A 77 2.60 -12.78 11.24
N ALA A 78 3.19 -12.69 12.43
CA ALA A 78 4.08 -11.62 12.82
C ALA A 78 5.56 -11.89 12.48
N SER A 79 5.94 -13.15 12.30
CA SER A 79 7.33 -13.57 12.15
C SER A 79 7.46 -14.83 11.32
N LEU A 80 8.31 -14.81 10.30
CA LEU A 80 8.62 -15.98 9.46
C LEU A 80 9.07 -17.21 10.28
N SER A 81 9.58 -17.01 11.50
CA SER A 81 10.04 -18.07 12.40
C SER A 81 8.94 -19.02 12.87
N SER A 82 7.67 -18.63 12.83
CA SER A 82 6.54 -19.48 13.27
C SER A 82 6.04 -20.45 12.20
N ILE A 83 6.59 -20.42 10.97
CA ILE A 83 6.14 -21.28 9.86
C ILE A 83 7.14 -22.45 9.70
N PRO A 84 6.87 -23.63 10.29
CA PRO A 84 7.83 -24.74 10.32
C PRO A 84 8.20 -25.27 8.93
N MET A 85 7.35 -25.10 7.91
CA MET A 85 7.66 -25.50 6.52
C MET A 85 8.71 -24.61 5.84
N LEU A 86 8.91 -23.36 6.26
CA LEU A 86 9.91 -22.46 5.65
C LEU A 86 11.32 -22.65 6.24
N ASN A 87 11.42 -23.20 7.45
CA ASN A 87 12.69 -23.43 8.15
C ASN A 87 13.39 -24.75 7.77
N GLN A 88 12.83 -25.51 6.82
CA GLN A 88 13.40 -26.78 6.32
C GLN A 88 13.96 -26.67 4.89
N ALA A 89 14.01 -25.46 4.32
CA ALA A 89 14.47 -25.21 2.95
C ALA A 89 15.94 -24.75 2.88
N THR A 90 16.75 -25.00 3.90
CA THR A 90 18.20 -24.72 3.93
C THR A 90 18.95 -25.97 4.36
#